data_AF-A0A915LSX8-F1
#
_entry.id   AF-A0A915LSX8-F1
#
_cell.length_a   1.000
_cell.length_b   1.000
_cell.length_c   1.000
_cell.angle_alpha   90.00
_cell.angle_beta   90.00
_cell.angle_gamma   90.00
#
_symmetry.space_group_name_H-M   'P 1'
#
loop_
_entity.id
_entity.type
_entity.pdbx_description
1 polymer ?
#
loop_
_entity_poly.entity_id
_entity_poly.type
_entity_poly.pdbx_seq_one_letter_code
_entity_poly.pdbx_strand_id
1 'polypeptide(L)'
;MDLKTCRMFFRRSVLSLKEFRCKSGGKCQTRKGEKCRSCRLDTCIKENLDISLIQFPSSYNFKKMKDWLSKKRRELMPNNFLPQLLPNNILERINVDLEMLLSTENKALKLRQSPNNLLLEYLFTKSLETLIESKTNVLDFIELFGMNGKQLIINENLFKEGRNLPTIGNYQNLDFLLEVEIMRKLPIFDKIPFEDKICLFRLNIHRLVTLSNCFQSVQMGESSVTYPNGLHPGDFCKHLFENMFTEEDLKR
;
A
#
# COMPACT_ATOMS: atom_id res chain seq x y z
N MET A 1 -7.41 -12.32 -32.82
CA MET A 1 -8.76 -12.41 -32.19
C MET A 1 -9.31 -11.00 -32.18
N ASP A 2 -10.43 -10.72 -32.82
CA ASP A 2 -10.98 -9.35 -32.82
C ASP A 2 -11.42 -8.93 -31.41
N LEU A 3 -10.81 -7.85 -30.91
CA LEU A 3 -10.98 -7.31 -29.57
C LEU A 3 -12.44 -6.92 -29.30
N LYS A 4 -13.11 -6.36 -30.32
CA LYS A 4 -14.51 -5.93 -30.22
C LYS A 4 -15.44 -7.13 -30.02
N THR A 5 -15.21 -8.19 -30.80
CA THR A 5 -16.00 -9.44 -30.70
C THR A 5 -15.80 -10.13 -29.35
N CYS A 6 -14.60 -10.13 -28.78
CA CYS A 6 -14.33 -10.74 -27.46
C CYS A 6 -14.96 -9.93 -26.32
N ARG A 7 -14.91 -8.60 -26.36
CA ARG A 7 -15.55 -7.73 -25.38
C ARG A 7 -17.06 -7.98 -25.30
N MET A 8 -17.72 -8.05 -26.46
CA MET A 8 -19.16 -8.32 -26.52
C MET A 8 -19.52 -9.74 -26.07
N PHE A 9 -18.72 -10.74 -26.44
CA PHE A 9 -18.90 -12.12 -25.97
C PHE A 9 -18.76 -12.24 -24.45
N PHE A 10 -17.72 -11.63 -23.87
CA PHE A 10 -17.47 -11.64 -22.44
C PHE A 10 -18.60 -10.95 -21.68
N ARG A 11 -19.01 -9.74 -22.12
CA ARG A 11 -20.15 -9.01 -21.56
C ARG A 11 -21.40 -9.87 -21.51
N ARG A 12 -21.79 -10.52 -22.61
CA ARG A 12 -22.99 -11.37 -22.67
C ARG A 12 -22.89 -12.59 -21.76
N SER A 13 -21.69 -13.18 -21.66
CA SER A 13 -21.45 -14.36 -20.84
C SER A 13 -21.55 -14.05 -19.34
N VAL A 14 -20.97 -12.91 -18.91
CA VAL A 14 -21.05 -12.44 -17.53
C VAL A 14 -22.48 -12.04 -17.16
N LEU A 15 -23.16 -11.28 -18.02
CA LEU A 15 -24.55 -10.85 -17.80
C LEU A 15 -25.52 -12.01 -17.56
N SER A 16 -25.29 -13.12 -18.25
CA SER A 16 -26.13 -14.32 -18.15
C SER A 16 -25.58 -15.37 -17.19
N LEU A 17 -24.46 -15.09 -16.50
CA LEU A 17 -23.74 -16.04 -15.62
C LEU A 17 -23.55 -17.41 -16.29
N LYS A 18 -23.27 -17.39 -17.60
CA LYS A 18 -23.42 -18.58 -18.43
C LYS A 18 -22.24 -19.53 -18.27
N GLU A 19 -22.57 -20.79 -18.00
CA GLU A 19 -21.58 -21.86 -17.98
C GLU A 19 -21.51 -22.55 -19.34
N PHE A 20 -20.29 -22.71 -19.85
CA PHE A 20 -20.01 -23.44 -21.07
C PHE A 20 -19.18 -24.68 -20.72
N ARG A 21 -19.42 -25.78 -21.43
CA ARG A 21 -18.58 -26.99 -21.32
C ARG A 21 -17.77 -27.17 -22.59
N CYS A 22 -16.47 -27.39 -22.44
CA CYS A 22 -15.61 -27.76 -23.54
C CYS A 22 -15.78 -29.25 -23.85
N LYS A 23 -15.95 -29.60 -25.14
CA LYS A 23 -16.01 -31.00 -25.58
C LYS A 23 -14.63 -31.63 -25.77
N SER A 24 -13.58 -30.82 -25.85
CA SER A 24 -12.21 -31.23 -26.18
C SER A 24 -11.24 -31.08 -25.00
N GLY A 25 -11.72 -31.22 -23.76
CA GLY A 25 -10.87 -31.23 -22.56
C GLY A 25 -10.15 -29.91 -22.26
N GLY A 26 -10.67 -28.77 -22.73
CA GLY A 26 -10.18 -27.44 -22.32
C GLY A 26 -8.96 -26.90 -23.08
N LYS A 27 -8.43 -27.61 -24.09
CA LYS A 27 -7.19 -27.23 -24.81
C LYS A 27 -7.40 -26.57 -26.18
N CYS A 28 -8.58 -25.99 -26.42
CA CYS A 28 -8.92 -25.38 -27.71
C CYS A 28 -8.11 -24.11 -28.02
N GLN A 29 -7.61 -23.97 -29.25
CA GLN A 29 -6.92 -22.78 -29.75
C GLN A 29 -7.90 -21.70 -30.22
N THR A 30 -8.37 -20.89 -29.27
CA THR A 30 -9.39 -19.85 -29.51
C THR A 30 -8.96 -18.74 -30.48
N ARG A 31 -7.65 -18.58 -30.72
CA ARG A 31 -7.08 -17.59 -31.65
C ARG A 31 -7.08 -18.03 -33.12
N LYS A 32 -7.21 -19.33 -33.44
CA LYS A 32 -7.15 -19.89 -34.81
C LYS A 32 -8.51 -20.37 -35.34
N GLY A 33 -9.60 -19.70 -35.00
CA GLY A 33 -10.93 -19.98 -35.57
C GLY A 33 -11.73 -21.09 -34.87
N GLU A 34 -11.19 -21.73 -33.84
CA GLU A 34 -11.95 -22.67 -33.03
C GLU A 34 -13.06 -21.96 -32.23
N LYS A 35 -14.32 -22.38 -32.43
CA LYS A 35 -15.53 -21.74 -31.86
C LYS A 35 -15.87 -22.22 -30.43
N CYS A 36 -14.91 -22.75 -29.68
CA CYS A 36 -15.18 -23.25 -28.33
C CYS A 36 -15.49 -22.09 -27.37
N ARG A 37 -16.76 -21.96 -26.98
CA ARG A 37 -17.23 -20.89 -26.08
C ARG A 37 -16.65 -21.00 -24.68
N SER A 38 -16.43 -22.22 -24.19
CA SER A 38 -15.81 -22.48 -22.88
C SER A 38 -14.37 -21.98 -22.85
N CYS A 39 -13.48 -22.52 -23.69
CA CYS A 39 -12.09 -22.07 -23.74
C CYS A 39 -11.98 -20.58 -24.09
N ARG A 40 -12.88 -20.04 -24.92
CA ARG A 40 -12.92 -18.60 -25.22
C ARG A 40 -13.21 -17.77 -23.98
N LEU A 41 -14.20 -18.16 -23.18
CA LEU A 41 -14.51 -17.49 -21.94
C LEU A 41 -13.35 -17.59 -20.95
N ASP A 42 -12.73 -18.76 -20.84
CA ASP A 42 -11.57 -18.96 -19.96
C ASP A 42 -10.39 -18.08 -20.37
N THR A 43 -10.11 -17.94 -21.67
CA THR A 43 -9.10 -16.99 -22.17
C THR A 43 -9.46 -15.55 -21.78
N CYS A 44 -10.71 -15.13 -21.98
CA CYS A 44 -11.16 -13.78 -21.61
C CYS A 44 -10.99 -13.51 -20.10
N ILE A 45 -11.26 -14.51 -19.26
CA ILE A 45 -11.10 -14.41 -17.80
C ILE A 45 -9.61 -14.34 -17.42
N LYS A 46 -8.76 -15.15 -18.08
CA LYS A 46 -7.29 -15.16 -17.87
C LYS A 46 -6.62 -13.85 -18.30
N GLU A 47 -7.11 -13.21 -19.35
CA GLU A 47 -6.64 -11.88 -19.79
C GLU A 47 -7.16 -10.73 -18.91
N ASN A 48 -7.74 -11.03 -17.73
CA ASN A 48 -8.17 -10.10 -16.69
C ASN A 48 -9.12 -8.98 -17.16
N LEU A 49 -10.03 -9.30 -18.08
CA LEU A 49 -11.08 -8.35 -18.50
C LEU A 49 -11.89 -7.88 -17.29
N ASP A 50 -11.92 -6.56 -17.11
CA ASP A 50 -12.62 -5.90 -16.01
C ASP A 50 -14.10 -5.67 -16.37
N ILE A 51 -14.97 -6.11 -15.47
CA ILE A 51 -16.42 -5.90 -15.56
C ILE A 51 -16.82 -4.49 -15.17
N SER A 52 -15.99 -3.73 -14.43
CA SER A 52 -16.26 -2.32 -14.08
C SER A 52 -16.38 -1.44 -15.33
N LEU A 53 -15.68 -1.80 -16.41
CA LEU A 53 -15.66 -1.09 -17.70
C LEU A 53 -16.85 -1.47 -18.61
N ILE A 54 -17.79 -2.26 -18.11
CA ILE A 54 -18.98 -2.69 -18.82
C ILE A 54 -20.18 -1.94 -18.25
N GLN A 55 -20.81 -1.09 -19.06
CA GLN A 55 -22.05 -0.42 -18.67
C GLN A 55 -23.20 -1.42 -18.54
N PHE A 56 -23.75 -1.59 -17.34
CA PHE A 56 -24.85 -2.52 -17.06
C PHE A 56 -26.18 -1.79 -16.85
N PRO A 57 -27.32 -2.33 -17.31
CA PRO A 57 -28.63 -1.85 -16.89
C PRO A 57 -28.82 -2.03 -15.39
N SER A 58 -29.53 -1.11 -14.74
CA SER A 58 -29.75 -1.06 -13.28
C SER A 58 -30.45 -2.28 -12.68
N SER A 59 -31.10 -3.11 -13.50
CA SER A 59 -31.80 -4.34 -13.07
C SER A 59 -30.88 -5.52 -12.78
N TYR A 60 -29.58 -5.43 -13.09
CA TYR A 60 -28.64 -6.54 -12.89
C TYR A 60 -27.89 -6.45 -11.55
N ASN A 61 -27.78 -7.58 -10.86
CA ASN A 61 -27.06 -7.67 -9.59
C ASN A 61 -25.53 -7.71 -9.83
N PHE A 62 -24.89 -6.55 -9.76
CA PHE A 62 -23.45 -6.39 -9.95
C PHE A 62 -22.61 -7.24 -8.98
N LYS A 63 -23.02 -7.30 -7.71
CA LYS A 63 -22.33 -8.10 -6.68
C LYS A 63 -22.29 -9.57 -7.08
N LYS A 64 -23.43 -10.13 -7.49
CA LYS A 64 -23.54 -11.53 -7.95
C LYS A 64 -22.63 -11.81 -9.16
N MET A 65 -22.53 -10.88 -10.10
CA MET A 65 -21.66 -11.02 -11.27
C MET A 65 -20.16 -10.99 -10.88
N LYS A 66 -19.79 -10.07 -9.98
CA LYS A 66 -18.42 -9.98 -9.45
C LYS A 66 -18.02 -11.24 -8.68
N ASP A 67 -18.91 -11.76 -7.85
CA ASP A 67 -18.70 -12.98 -7.07
C ASP A 67 -18.52 -14.20 -7.97
N TRP A 68 -19.38 -14.34 -8.99
CA TRP A 68 -19.30 -15.42 -9.98
C TRP A 68 -17.98 -15.38 -10.77
N LEU A 69 -17.56 -14.20 -11.24
CA LEU A 69 -16.31 -14.05 -11.98
C LEU A 69 -15.10 -14.39 -11.09
N SER A 70 -15.13 -13.96 -9.84
CA SER A 70 -14.08 -14.26 -8.85
C SER A 70 -14.00 -15.76 -8.55
N LYS A 71 -15.15 -16.46 -8.47
CA LYS A 71 -15.18 -17.92 -8.37
C LYS A 71 -14.55 -18.58 -9.60
N LYS A 72 -14.94 -18.18 -10.81
CA LYS A 72 -14.37 -18.73 -12.05
C LYS A 72 -12.87 -18.49 -12.19
N ARG A 73 -12.36 -17.33 -11.76
CA ARG A 73 -10.91 -17.04 -11.73
C ARG A 73 -10.17 -18.03 -10.84
N ARG A 74 -10.68 -18.31 -9.64
CA ARG A 74 -10.10 -19.29 -8.72
C ARG A 74 -10.10 -20.71 -9.30
N GLU A 75 -11.18 -21.12 -9.97
CA GLU A 75 -11.27 -22.42 -10.63
C GLU A 75 -10.24 -22.57 -11.77
N LEU A 76 -9.98 -21.50 -12.53
CA LEU A 76 -9.06 -21.50 -13.67
C LEU A 76 -7.59 -21.33 -13.29
N MET A 77 -7.32 -20.87 -12.07
CA MET A 77 -5.97 -20.63 -11.54
C MET A 77 -5.79 -21.42 -10.24
N PRO A 78 -5.67 -22.76 -10.30
CA PRO A 78 -5.42 -23.57 -9.12
C PRO A 78 -4.04 -23.21 -8.53
N ASN A 79 -4.05 -22.65 -7.32
CA ASN A 79 -2.92 -22.57 -6.38
C ASN A 79 -1.56 -22.00 -6.84
N ASN A 80 -1.52 -21.12 -7.84
CA ASN A 80 -0.37 -20.22 -7.98
C ASN A 80 -0.64 -18.93 -7.20
N PHE A 81 -0.58 -19.05 -5.87
CA PHE A 81 -0.33 -17.92 -4.95
C PHE A 81 1.17 -17.65 -4.78
N LEU A 82 2.02 -18.21 -5.64
CA LEU A 82 3.27 -17.55 -6.01
C LEU A 82 2.88 -16.39 -6.93
N PRO A 83 3.40 -15.16 -6.69
CA PRO A 83 3.13 -14.05 -7.58
C PRO A 83 3.43 -14.54 -8.99
N GLN A 84 2.61 -14.15 -9.98
CA GLN A 84 3.11 -14.15 -11.35
C GLN A 84 4.47 -13.46 -11.27
N LEU A 85 5.53 -14.25 -11.36
CA LEU A 85 6.88 -13.78 -11.55
C LEU A 85 6.73 -12.78 -12.67
N LEU A 86 6.92 -11.52 -12.28
CA LEU A 86 6.88 -10.37 -13.15
C LEU A 86 7.49 -10.82 -14.48
N PRO A 87 6.83 -10.63 -15.63
CA PRO A 87 7.45 -10.98 -16.91
C PRO A 87 8.86 -10.41 -16.88
N ASN A 88 9.90 -11.24 -17.10
CA ASN A 88 11.32 -10.91 -16.85
C ASN A 88 11.72 -9.50 -17.33
N ASN A 89 11.02 -9.03 -18.36
CA ASN A 89 11.04 -7.69 -18.93
C ASN A 89 10.67 -6.54 -17.96
N ILE A 90 10.11 -6.80 -16.77
CA ILE A 90 9.83 -5.76 -15.77
C ILE A 90 11.06 -5.50 -14.91
N LEU A 91 11.91 -6.48 -14.57
CA LEU A 91 13.19 -6.16 -13.92
C LEU A 91 14.09 -5.33 -14.85
N GLU A 92 13.99 -5.54 -16.17
CA GLU A 92 14.62 -4.68 -17.17
C GLU A 92 13.93 -3.30 -17.34
N ARG A 93 12.64 -3.16 -16.95
CA ARG A 93 11.88 -1.88 -17.01
C ARG A 93 11.82 -1.13 -15.68
N ILE A 94 12.02 -1.82 -14.57
CA ILE A 94 12.23 -1.34 -13.22
C ILE A 94 13.74 -1.18 -13.16
N ASN A 95 14.24 -0.12 -13.78
CA ASN A 95 15.57 0.38 -13.51
C ASN A 95 15.55 0.99 -12.10
N VAL A 96 15.34 0.14 -11.09
CA VAL A 96 15.43 0.50 -9.69
C VAL A 96 16.90 0.48 -9.39
N ASP A 97 17.45 1.68 -9.43
CA ASP A 97 18.77 1.98 -8.94
C ASP A 97 18.81 1.62 -7.44
N LEU A 98 19.50 0.51 -7.13
CA LEU A 98 19.67 0.02 -5.76
C LEU A 98 20.45 1.04 -4.92
N GLU A 99 21.35 1.82 -5.52
CA GLU A 99 22.07 2.88 -4.82
C GLU A 99 21.11 4.01 -4.43
N MET A 100 20.17 4.37 -5.31
CA MET A 100 19.12 5.33 -5.00
C MET A 100 18.23 4.84 -3.85
N LEU A 101 17.80 3.57 -3.87
CA LEU A 101 17.01 3.00 -2.78
C LEU A 101 17.76 3.04 -1.45
N LEU A 102 19.00 2.56 -1.45
CA LEU A 102 19.83 2.52 -0.26
C LEU A 102 20.12 3.94 0.26
N SER A 103 20.38 4.89 -0.63
CA SER A 103 20.56 6.30 -0.27
C SER A 103 19.29 6.91 0.33
N THR A 104 18.13 6.60 -0.24
CA THR A 104 16.83 7.07 0.24
C THR A 104 16.52 6.51 1.63
N GLU A 105 16.74 5.21 1.84
CA GLU A 105 16.52 4.54 3.12
C GLU A 105 17.48 5.06 4.20
N ASN A 106 18.77 5.25 3.88
CA ASN A 106 19.74 5.85 4.79
C ASN A 106 19.36 7.27 5.21
N LYS A 107 18.79 8.06 4.30
CA LYS A 107 18.27 9.40 4.61
C LYS A 107 17.07 9.30 5.56
N ALA A 108 16.12 8.43 5.27
CA ALA A 108 14.97 8.23 6.15
C ALA A 108 15.39 7.78 7.56
N LEU A 109 16.35 6.86 7.67
CA LEU A 109 16.89 6.38 8.94
C LEU A 109 17.53 7.50 9.77
N LYS A 110 18.35 8.35 9.13
CA LYS A 110 18.98 9.51 9.78
C LYS A 110 17.95 10.50 10.30
N LEU A 111 16.85 10.75 9.57
CA LEU A 111 15.76 11.60 10.06
C LEU A 111 15.02 10.95 11.22
N ARG A 112 14.76 9.65 11.14
CA ARG A 112 14.09 8.89 12.20
C ARG A 112 14.90 8.88 13.51
N GLN A 113 16.22 8.83 13.41
CA GLN A 113 17.13 8.89 14.55
C GLN A 113 17.42 10.34 15.01
N SER A 114 16.93 11.35 14.27
CA SER A 114 17.17 12.74 14.63
C SER A 114 16.44 13.10 15.93
N PRO A 115 17.09 13.83 16.85
CA PRO A 115 16.42 14.38 18.03
C PRO A 115 15.46 15.54 17.69
N ASN A 116 15.41 15.97 16.42
CA ASN A 116 14.66 17.14 15.99
C ASN A 116 13.21 16.79 15.57
N ASN A 117 12.23 17.29 16.32
CA ASN A 117 10.80 17.02 16.12
C ASN A 117 10.11 17.90 15.05
N LEU A 118 10.81 18.81 14.37
CA LEU A 118 10.20 19.73 13.37
C LEU A 118 9.44 19.01 12.24
N LEU A 119 9.80 17.77 11.94
CA LEU A 119 9.13 16.96 10.92
C LEU A 119 7.67 16.66 11.27
N LEU A 120 7.33 16.65 12.57
CA LEU A 120 5.98 16.40 13.03
C LEU A 120 5.07 17.59 12.75
N GLU A 121 5.56 18.83 12.91
CA GLU A 121 4.81 20.04 12.51
C GLU A 121 4.55 20.04 11.00
N TYR A 122 5.55 19.64 10.21
CA TYR A 122 5.38 19.49 8.76
C TYR A 122 4.31 18.45 8.39
N LEU A 123 4.23 17.34 9.12
CA LEU A 123 3.20 16.32 8.91
C LEU A 123 1.82 16.79 9.36
N PHE A 124 1.69 17.34 10.58
CA PHE A 124 0.40 17.72 11.15
C PHE A 124 -0.29 18.87 10.41
N THR A 125 0.45 19.61 9.58
CA THR A 125 -0.09 20.69 8.75
C THR A 125 -0.56 20.22 7.37
N LYS A 126 -0.39 18.94 7.01
CA LYS A 126 -0.65 18.44 5.66
C LYS A 126 -1.54 17.21 5.63
N SER A 127 -2.46 17.17 4.69
CA SER A 127 -3.20 15.95 4.35
C SER A 127 -2.31 15.00 3.53
N LEU A 128 -2.70 13.72 3.44
CA LEU A 128 -2.02 12.73 2.59
C LEU A 128 -1.95 13.20 1.13
N GLU A 129 -3.05 13.76 0.61
CA GLU A 129 -3.14 14.36 -0.72
C GLU A 129 -2.07 15.44 -0.91
N THR A 130 -1.96 16.35 0.06
CA THR A 130 -1.00 17.45 0.04
C THR A 130 0.45 16.95 0.09
N LEU A 131 0.72 15.87 0.83
CA LEU A 131 2.04 15.24 0.90
C LEU A 131 2.43 14.60 -0.43
N ILE A 132 1.49 13.87 -1.06
CA ILE A 132 1.73 13.18 -2.33
C ILE A 132 2.00 14.18 -3.47
N GLU A 133 1.24 15.27 -3.54
CA GLU A 133 1.39 16.30 -4.58
C GLU A 133 2.52 17.29 -4.30
N SER A 134 3.14 17.22 -3.11
CA SER A 134 4.21 18.15 -2.78
C SER A 134 5.34 18.07 -3.81
N LYS A 135 5.89 19.23 -4.19
CA LYS A 135 7.10 19.29 -5.03
C LYS A 135 8.37 19.03 -4.22
N THR A 136 8.29 19.25 -2.92
CA THR A 136 9.40 19.13 -1.99
C THR A 136 9.39 17.74 -1.39
N ASN A 137 10.54 17.07 -1.34
CA ASN A 137 10.71 15.84 -0.59
C ASN A 137 11.60 16.09 0.61
N VAL A 138 11.14 15.71 1.79
CA VAL A 138 11.81 16.02 3.07
C VAL A 138 13.21 15.38 3.13
N LEU A 139 13.39 14.23 2.49
CA LEU A 139 14.67 13.51 2.47
C LEU A 139 15.77 14.29 1.74
N ASP A 140 15.41 15.26 0.89
CA ASP A 140 16.39 16.12 0.20
C ASP A 140 16.98 17.20 1.11
N PHE A 141 16.34 17.48 2.25
CA PHE A 141 16.73 18.52 3.18
C PHE A 141 17.30 17.96 4.48
N ILE A 142 17.79 16.72 4.45
CA ILE A 142 18.24 16.00 5.64
C ILE A 142 19.30 16.76 6.46
N GLU A 143 20.15 17.52 5.79
CA GLU A 143 21.20 18.31 6.42
C GLU A 143 20.63 19.40 7.34
N LEU A 144 19.42 19.90 7.06
CA LEU A 144 18.72 20.86 7.93
C LEU A 144 18.21 20.22 9.22
N PHE A 145 18.07 18.89 9.24
CA PHE A 145 17.52 18.12 10.36
C PHE A 145 18.59 17.26 11.07
N GLY A 146 19.85 17.32 10.63
CA GLY A 146 20.95 16.52 11.18
C GLY A 146 21.36 16.92 12.61
N MET A 147 22.20 16.09 13.24
CA MET A 147 22.66 16.25 14.64
C MET A 147 23.39 17.56 14.95
N ASN A 148 23.85 18.29 13.92
CA ASN A 148 24.50 19.60 14.04
C ASN A 148 23.59 20.78 13.63
N GLY A 149 22.35 20.50 13.21
CA GLY A 149 21.38 21.53 12.90
C GLY A 149 21.09 22.34 14.17
N LYS A 150 21.24 23.67 14.11
CA LYS A 150 20.71 24.54 15.17
C LYS A 150 19.26 24.11 15.39
N GLN A 151 18.96 23.68 16.61
CA GLN A 151 17.59 23.52 17.07
C GLN A 151 16.89 24.83 16.70
N LEU A 152 15.96 24.78 15.74
CA LEU A 152 15.12 25.95 15.49
C LEU A 152 14.44 26.21 16.84
N ILE A 153 14.66 27.39 17.40
CA ILE A 153 14.03 27.79 18.65
C ILE A 153 12.55 27.92 18.32
N ILE A 154 11.79 26.85 18.59
CA ILE A 154 10.36 26.82 18.39
C ILE A 154 9.74 27.67 19.50
N ASN A 155 8.76 28.48 19.10
CA ASN A 155 7.96 29.30 20.00
C ASN A 155 7.27 28.38 21.02
N GLU A 156 7.75 28.39 22.28
CA GLU A 156 7.23 27.56 23.39
C GLU A 156 5.71 27.64 23.56
N ASN A 157 5.10 28.73 23.09
CA ASN A 157 3.66 28.94 23.21
C ASN A 157 2.85 27.97 22.35
N LEU A 158 3.36 27.53 21.19
CA LEU A 158 2.70 26.49 20.38
C LEU A 158 2.81 25.10 21.03
N PHE A 159 3.89 24.85 21.79
CA PHE A 159 4.12 23.61 22.52
C PHE A 159 3.26 23.51 23.79
N LYS A 160 2.92 24.65 24.42
CA LYS A 160 2.09 24.70 25.63
C LYS A 160 0.59 24.53 25.34
N GLU A 161 0.14 24.84 24.13
CA GLU A 161 -1.28 24.72 23.75
C GLU A 161 -1.65 23.32 23.21
N GLY A 162 -0.68 22.56 22.70
CA GLY A 162 -0.86 21.18 22.27
C GLY A 162 -0.39 20.18 23.34
N ARG A 163 -1.31 19.80 24.25
CA ARG A 163 -1.19 18.68 25.22
C ARG A 163 -0.05 17.71 24.88
N ASN A 164 0.98 17.66 25.72
CA ASN A 164 2.12 16.73 25.68
C ASN A 164 1.69 15.38 25.09
N LEU A 165 1.88 15.18 23.78
CA LEU A 165 1.67 13.86 23.20
C LEU A 165 2.84 13.00 23.67
N PRO A 166 2.56 11.83 24.28
CA PRO A 166 3.60 10.96 24.78
C PRO A 166 4.55 10.64 23.64
N THR A 167 5.85 10.65 23.96
CA THR A 167 7.02 10.58 23.08
C THR A 167 6.99 9.45 22.03
N ILE A 168 6.09 8.47 22.17
CA ILE A 168 5.80 7.35 21.26
C ILE A 168 4.91 7.75 20.07
N GLY A 169 3.91 8.62 20.29
CA GLY A 169 2.99 9.09 19.23
C GLY A 169 3.70 9.84 18.11
N ASN A 170 4.93 10.24 18.35
CA ASN A 170 5.80 10.92 17.41
C ASN A 170 6.40 9.95 16.37
N TYR A 171 6.83 8.75 16.78
CA TYR A 171 7.49 7.82 15.84
C TYR A 171 6.52 7.22 14.83
N GLN A 172 5.32 6.84 15.26
CA GLN A 172 4.33 6.28 14.33
C GLN A 172 3.94 7.28 13.24
N ASN A 173 3.74 8.55 13.62
CA ASN A 173 3.44 9.64 12.70
C ASN A 173 4.62 9.97 11.79
N LEU A 174 5.82 10.06 12.36
CA LEU A 174 7.06 10.23 11.60
C LEU A 174 7.24 9.09 10.58
N ASP A 175 7.01 7.85 10.98
CA ASP A 175 7.14 6.69 10.10
C ASP A 175 6.11 6.75 8.95
N PHE A 176 4.88 7.21 9.19
CA PHE A 176 3.93 7.47 8.11
C PHE A 176 4.47 8.50 7.10
N LEU A 177 5.04 9.60 7.60
CA LEU A 177 5.66 10.60 6.73
C LEU A 177 6.79 9.99 5.92
N LEU A 178 7.72 9.30 6.58
CA LEU A 178 8.91 8.72 5.94
C LEU A 178 8.53 7.71 4.86
N GLU A 179 7.55 6.84 5.10
CA GLU A 179 7.06 5.89 4.10
C GLU A 179 6.48 6.61 2.87
N VAL A 180 5.73 7.70 3.05
CA VAL A 180 5.23 8.51 1.93
C VAL A 180 6.39 9.14 1.15
N GLU A 181 7.37 9.72 1.86
CA GLU A 181 8.52 10.38 1.25
C GLU A 181 9.46 9.40 0.51
N ILE A 182 9.67 8.19 1.05
CA ILE A 182 10.44 7.11 0.42
C ILE A 182 9.73 6.66 -0.87
N MET A 183 8.43 6.37 -0.81
CA MET A 183 7.66 5.93 -1.97
C MET A 183 7.66 6.99 -3.08
N ARG A 184 7.63 8.29 -2.73
CA ARG A 184 7.73 9.40 -3.70
C ARG A 184 9.08 9.46 -4.43
N LYS A 185 10.14 8.83 -3.92
CA LYS A 185 11.43 8.72 -4.62
C LYS A 185 11.47 7.60 -5.65
N LEU A 186 10.52 6.67 -5.62
CA LEU A 186 10.49 5.56 -6.57
C LEU A 186 10.13 6.06 -7.98
N PRO A 187 10.91 5.75 -9.03
CA PRO A 187 10.61 6.20 -10.40
C PRO A 187 9.27 5.73 -10.96
N ILE A 188 8.72 4.65 -10.40
CA ILE A 188 7.39 4.15 -10.77
C ILE A 188 6.27 5.03 -10.21
N PHE A 189 6.52 5.74 -9.10
CA PHE A 189 5.50 6.52 -8.42
C PHE A 189 4.93 7.61 -9.33
N ASP A 190 5.76 8.31 -10.10
CA ASP A 190 5.33 9.34 -11.05
C ASP A 190 4.41 8.81 -12.15
N LYS A 191 4.48 7.51 -12.47
CA LYS A 191 3.67 6.86 -13.51
C LYS A 191 2.29 6.43 -13.01
N ILE A 192 2.05 6.45 -11.71
CA ILE A 192 0.80 6.02 -11.09
C ILE A 192 -0.19 7.21 -11.08
N PRO A 193 -1.46 7.02 -11.51
CA PRO A 193 -2.51 8.03 -11.38
C PRO A 193 -2.67 8.51 -9.93
N PHE A 194 -3.04 9.78 -9.73
CA PHE A 194 -3.15 10.36 -8.39
C PHE A 194 -4.10 9.61 -7.46
N GLU A 195 -5.30 9.28 -7.94
CA GLU A 195 -6.29 8.51 -7.16
C GLU A 195 -5.76 7.11 -6.75
N ASP A 196 -4.98 6.48 -7.62
CA ASP A 196 -4.38 5.18 -7.33
C ASP A 196 -3.25 5.30 -6.30
N LYS A 197 -2.47 6.39 -6.31
CA LYS A 197 -1.47 6.69 -5.26
C LYS A 197 -2.12 6.79 -3.89
N ILE A 198 -3.23 7.54 -3.80
CA ILE A 198 -4.00 7.70 -2.56
C ILE A 198 -4.52 6.34 -2.08
N CYS A 199 -5.10 5.56 -2.98
CA CYS A 199 -5.61 4.23 -2.67
C CYS A 199 -4.50 3.29 -2.16
N LEU A 200 -3.34 3.30 -2.81
CA LEU A 200 -2.18 2.50 -2.40
C LEU A 200 -1.75 2.79 -0.97
N PHE A 201 -1.62 4.08 -0.61
CA PHE A 201 -1.24 4.45 0.75
C PHE A 201 -2.33 4.11 1.77
N ARG A 202 -3.60 4.48 1.52
CA ARG A 202 -4.70 4.20 2.45
C ARG A 202 -4.84 2.70 2.76
N LEU A 203 -4.54 1.83 1.79
CA LEU A 203 -4.62 0.38 1.97
C LEU A 203 -3.38 -0.28 2.58
N ASN A 204 -2.20 0.34 2.45
CA ASN A 204 -0.93 -0.35 2.75
C ASN A 204 0.01 0.40 3.71
N ILE A 205 -0.21 1.68 3.99
CA ILE A 205 0.76 2.48 4.76
C ILE A 205 1.07 1.87 6.13
N HIS A 206 0.06 1.37 6.85
CA HIS A 206 0.28 0.68 8.13
C HIS A 206 1.16 -0.57 7.99
N ARG A 207 1.02 -1.32 6.89
CA ARG A 207 1.83 -2.52 6.63
C ARG A 207 3.28 -2.13 6.34
N LEU A 208 3.49 -1.07 5.55
CA LEU A 208 4.82 -0.55 5.23
C LEU A 208 5.52 -0.07 6.51
N VAL A 209 4.88 0.78 7.30
CA VAL A 209 5.40 1.24 8.60
C VAL A 209 5.73 0.06 9.52
N THR A 210 4.84 -0.94 9.60
CA THR A 210 5.08 -2.13 10.42
C THR A 210 6.31 -2.90 9.95
N LEU A 211 6.47 -3.10 8.64
CA LEU A 211 7.64 -3.78 8.06
C LEU A 211 8.93 -3.04 8.38
N SER A 212 8.95 -1.72 8.19
CA SER A 212 10.11 -0.86 8.50
C SER A 212 10.46 -0.91 9.99
N ASN A 213 9.45 -0.90 10.86
CA ASN A 213 9.64 -1.02 12.30
C ASN A 213 10.21 -2.38 12.70
N CYS A 214 9.68 -3.47 12.14
CA CYS A 214 10.21 -4.81 12.36
C CYS A 214 11.67 -4.92 11.89
N PHE A 215 11.98 -4.45 10.69
CA PHE A 215 13.34 -4.50 10.14
C PHE A 215 14.33 -3.76 11.05
N GLN A 216 14.02 -2.54 11.45
CA GLN A 216 14.90 -1.76 12.31
C GLN A 216 15.06 -2.35 13.71
N SER A 217 14.01 -2.94 14.27
CA SER A 217 14.09 -3.61 15.58
C SER A 217 15.04 -4.80 15.52
N VAL A 218 14.99 -5.59 14.44
CA VAL A 218 15.95 -6.68 14.20
C VAL A 218 17.38 -6.14 14.08
N GLN A 219 17.58 -5.00 13.39
CA GLN A 219 18.90 -4.35 13.30
C GLN A 219 19.44 -3.89 14.67
N MET A 220 18.55 -3.53 15.60
CA MET A 220 18.92 -3.18 16.97
C MET A 220 19.13 -4.40 17.88
N GLY A 221 18.90 -5.62 17.39
CA GLY A 221 18.98 -6.85 18.21
C GLY A 221 17.76 -7.05 19.12
N GLU A 222 16.66 -6.34 18.85
CA GLU A 222 15.45 -6.40 19.65
C GLU A 222 14.54 -7.56 19.24
N SER A 223 13.90 -8.18 20.23
CA SER A 223 12.98 -9.31 20.02
C SER A 223 11.53 -8.87 19.74
N SER A 224 11.25 -7.58 19.87
CA SER A 224 9.96 -6.96 19.65
C SER A 224 10.13 -5.62 18.93
N VAL A 225 9.03 -5.07 18.41
CA VAL A 225 9.07 -3.75 17.77
C VAL A 225 9.49 -2.70 18.80
N THR A 226 10.57 -1.99 18.50
CA THR A 226 11.19 -1.01 19.39
C THR A 226 11.53 0.25 18.60
N TYR A 227 11.19 1.41 19.14
CA TYR A 227 11.54 2.70 18.55
C TYR A 227 12.98 3.11 18.92
N PRO A 228 13.59 4.07 18.19
CA PRO A 228 14.98 4.49 18.46
C PRO A 228 15.26 4.97 19.89
N ASN A 229 14.24 5.41 20.62
CA ASN A 229 14.35 5.81 22.02
C ASN A 229 14.13 4.66 23.03
N GLY A 230 14.05 3.41 22.56
CA GLY A 230 13.84 2.22 23.38
C GLY A 230 12.39 1.94 23.76
N LEU A 231 11.42 2.74 23.30
CA LEU A 231 10.01 2.53 23.63
C LEU A 231 9.37 1.49 22.70
N HIS A 232 8.51 0.62 23.26
CA HIS A 232 7.72 -0.31 22.47
C HIS A 232 6.32 0.26 22.19
N PRO A 233 5.75 0.08 20.98
CA PRO A 233 4.38 0.51 20.70
C PRO A 233 3.33 -0.03 21.69
N GLY A 234 3.55 -1.24 22.20
CA GLY A 234 2.66 -1.91 23.17
C GLY A 234 2.69 -1.34 24.58
N ASP A 235 3.78 -0.66 24.98
CA ASP A 235 3.92 -0.09 26.32
C ASP A 235 2.92 1.04 26.57
N PHE A 236 2.50 1.73 25.50
CA PHE A 236 1.49 2.76 25.56
C PHE A 236 0.13 2.20 25.97
N CYS A 237 -0.28 1.06 25.41
CA CYS A 237 -1.53 0.42 25.79
C CYS A 237 -1.51 0.01 27.26
N LYS A 238 -0.38 -0.50 27.76
CA LYS A 238 -0.23 -0.87 29.17
C LYS A 238 -0.34 0.35 30.08
N HIS A 239 0.39 1.42 29.80
CA HIS A 239 0.36 2.62 30.64
C HIS A 239 -0.99 3.36 30.55
N LEU A 240 -1.63 3.42 29.37
CA LEU A 240 -3.01 3.93 29.28
C LEU A 240 -4.00 3.03 30.00
N PHE A 241 -3.92 1.70 29.85
CA PHE A 241 -4.81 0.78 30.55
C PHE A 241 -4.67 0.91 32.07
N GLU A 242 -3.43 0.95 32.58
CA GLU A 242 -3.14 1.13 34.01
C GLU A 242 -3.63 2.49 34.54
N ASN A 243 -3.62 3.54 33.71
CA ASN A 243 -4.12 4.87 34.08
C ASN A 243 -5.64 5.05 33.85
N MET A 244 -6.24 4.27 32.96
CA MET A 244 -7.68 4.31 32.65
C MET A 244 -8.52 3.43 33.57
N PHE A 245 -7.92 2.39 34.15
CA PHE A 245 -8.56 1.51 35.11
C PHE A 245 -7.82 1.60 36.43
N THR A 246 -8.38 2.40 37.36
CA THR A 246 -7.89 2.36 38.74
C THR A 246 -8.33 1.04 39.39
N GLU A 247 -7.64 0.58 40.45
CA GLU A 247 -8.03 -0.65 41.17
C GLU A 247 -9.50 -0.64 41.64
N GLU A 248 -10.13 0.53 41.78
CA GLU A 248 -11.54 0.66 42.13
C GLU A 248 -12.49 0.32 40.97
N ASP A 249 -12.07 0.52 39.72
CA ASP A 249 -12.87 0.23 38.52
C ASP A 249 -12.87 -1.27 38.17
N LEU A 250 -11.81 -1.99 38.55
CA LEU A 250 -11.68 -3.44 38.32
C LEU A 250 -12.37 -4.30 39.41
N LYS A 251 -12.87 -3.69 40.49
CA LYS A 251 -13.55 -4.36 41.60
C LYS A 251 -15.09 -4.21 41.57
N ARG A 252 -15.66 -3.60 40.52
CA ARG A 252 -17.10 -3.54 40.24
C ARG A 252 -17.49 -4.50 39.13
#